data_AF-A0A7C9KKV8-F1
#
_entry.id   AF-A0A7C9KKV8-F1
#
_cell.length_a   1.000
_cell.length_b   1.000
_cell.length_c   1.000
_cell.angle_alpha   90.00
_cell.angle_beta   90.00
_cell.angle_gamma   90.00
#
_symmetry.space_group_name_H-M   'P 1'
#
loop_
_entity.id
_entity.type
_entity.pdbx_description
1 polymer ?
#
loop_
_entity_poly.entity_id
_entity_poly.type
_entity_poly.pdbx_seq_one_letter_code
_entity_poly.pdbx_strand_id
1 'polypeptide(L)'
;MIALGAKKLGQRPGPDAASAPAGAATAPVTQNRTRFDAATRAEAIHLDHIGAATDSEFQTLAASADSARDARRWADAEYHYWRALELYPFHSGYRIQYAHVIKEQGKLDWAEVHYRSAVAEGAQSSLVDEHLLFVAQRNGATFARDSKLDLEVAQFEAPPTFHDIQTLAWLFWHHSEINAHDALAVLRACASNRDVALAMIRHPRFVEHNRSFLEIMRG
;
A
#
# COMPACT_ATOMS: atom_id res chain seq x y z
N MET A 1 -7.24 67.51 53.97
CA MET A 1 -6.64 67.44 55.32
C MET A 1 -7.06 66.13 55.97
N ILE A 2 -6.07 65.32 56.39
CA ILE A 2 -6.11 64.33 57.49
C ILE A 2 -6.99 63.08 57.21
N ALA A 3 -6.44 61.95 56.74
CA ALA A 3 -5.57 60.94 57.40
C ALA A 3 -6.26 60.14 58.52
N LEU A 4 -6.31 58.80 58.38
CA LEU A 4 -5.57 57.82 59.22
C LEU A 4 -6.16 56.39 59.12
N GLY A 5 -5.26 55.41 59.02
CA GLY A 5 -5.29 54.25 59.91
C GLY A 5 -5.56 52.87 59.30
N ALA A 6 -4.58 52.30 58.60
CA ALA A 6 -4.57 50.89 58.21
C ALA A 6 -4.25 49.94 59.39
N LYS A 7 -4.97 48.82 59.48
CA LYS A 7 -4.70 47.71 60.43
C LYS A 7 -4.35 46.44 59.63
N LYS A 8 -3.18 45.87 59.92
CA LYS A 8 -2.63 44.62 59.36
C LYS A 8 -3.54 43.41 59.62
N LEU A 9 -3.66 42.53 58.64
CA LEU A 9 -4.21 41.18 58.77
C LEU A 9 -3.38 40.17 57.97
N GLY A 10 -2.85 39.16 58.68
CA GLY A 10 -2.80 37.76 58.26
C GLY A 10 -1.76 37.34 57.22
N GLN A 11 -0.62 36.83 57.69
CA GLN A 11 0.22 35.89 56.93
C GLN A 11 -0.57 34.60 56.66
N ARG A 12 -0.56 34.13 55.40
CA ARG A 12 -1.09 32.81 55.00
C ARG A 12 0.01 31.75 55.16
N PRO A 13 -0.33 30.54 55.66
CA PRO A 13 0.61 29.42 55.70
C PRO A 13 0.78 28.82 54.30
N GLY A 14 1.98 28.33 53.98
CA GLY A 14 2.28 27.61 52.74
C GLY A 14 1.70 26.19 52.75
N PRO A 15 1.44 25.57 51.60
CA PRO A 15 1.05 24.17 51.55
C PRO A 15 2.25 23.24 51.43
N ASP A 16 2.21 22.23 52.28
CA ASP A 16 3.16 21.14 52.46
C ASP A 16 3.37 20.27 51.22
N ALA A 17 4.58 19.71 51.13
CA ALA A 17 4.96 18.66 50.21
C ALA A 17 4.18 17.38 50.51
N ALA A 18 3.14 17.11 49.71
CA ALA A 18 2.47 15.83 49.68
C ALA A 18 3.23 14.87 48.76
N SER A 19 3.63 13.73 49.33
CA SER A 19 4.20 12.56 48.68
C SER A 19 3.38 12.09 47.47
N ALA A 20 4.02 12.02 46.30
CA ALA A 20 3.45 11.43 45.10
C ALA A 20 3.37 9.89 45.22
N PRO A 21 2.27 9.24 44.80
CA PRO A 21 2.26 7.79 44.68
C PRO A 21 3.08 7.38 43.45
N ALA A 22 3.89 6.34 43.64
CA ALA A 22 4.63 5.66 42.61
C ALA A 22 3.69 4.98 41.60
N GLY A 23 4.03 5.08 40.32
CA GLY A 23 3.80 4.03 39.33
C GLY A 23 2.37 3.84 38.83
N ALA A 24 1.84 4.80 38.09
CA ALA A 24 0.97 4.46 36.96
C ALA A 24 1.83 4.52 35.70
N ALA A 25 2.46 3.40 35.36
CA ALA A 25 2.97 3.21 34.01
C ALA A 25 1.76 3.37 33.07
N THR A 26 1.69 4.50 32.38
CA THR A 26 0.79 4.64 31.24
C THR A 26 1.21 3.57 30.25
N ALA A 27 0.45 2.48 30.19
CA ALA A 27 0.53 1.55 29.09
C ALA A 27 0.52 2.40 27.80
N PRO A 28 1.49 2.22 26.88
CA PRO A 28 1.49 3.00 25.67
C PRO A 28 0.14 2.76 25.00
N VAL A 29 -0.59 3.84 24.70
CA VAL A 29 -1.69 3.80 23.74
C VAL A 29 -1.10 3.07 22.54
N THR A 30 -1.52 1.82 22.32
CA THR A 30 -1.01 1.02 21.22
C THR A 30 -1.54 1.72 19.98
N GLN A 31 -0.72 2.60 19.39
CA GLN A 31 -1.11 3.31 18.18
C GLN A 31 -1.50 2.25 17.18
N ASN A 32 -2.71 2.37 16.64
CA ASN A 32 -3.23 1.46 15.64
C ASN A 32 -2.49 1.74 14.33
N ARG A 33 -1.24 1.25 14.25
CA ARG A 33 -0.33 1.50 13.13
C ARG A 33 -0.89 0.83 11.88
N THR A 34 -0.82 1.55 10.78
CA THR A 34 -1.24 1.09 9.45
C THR A 34 -0.05 1.11 8.50
N ARG A 35 -0.20 0.58 7.28
CA ARG A 35 0.85 0.68 6.24
C ARG A 35 1.31 2.12 5.97
N PHE A 36 0.50 3.13 6.27
CA PHE A 36 0.86 4.54 6.09
C PHE A 36 1.89 5.02 7.12
N ASP A 37 2.05 4.31 8.23
CA ASP A 37 3.04 4.57 9.28
C ASP A 37 4.35 3.77 9.09
N ALA A 38 4.47 3.04 7.97
CA ALA A 38 5.59 2.15 7.71
C ALA A 38 6.80 2.91 7.16
N ALA A 39 7.98 2.67 7.74
CA ALA A 39 9.24 3.22 7.26
C ALA A 39 9.80 2.42 6.07
N THR A 40 9.56 1.11 6.02
CA THR A 40 10.04 0.21 4.94
C THR A 40 8.90 -0.52 4.25
N ARG A 41 9.15 -1.01 3.03
CA ARG A 41 8.20 -1.85 2.29
C ARG A 41 7.86 -3.12 3.06
N ALA A 42 8.84 -3.77 3.66
CA ALA A 42 8.64 -4.95 4.49
C ALA A 42 7.70 -4.66 5.67
N GLU A 43 7.85 -3.51 6.33
CA GLU A 43 6.96 -3.10 7.41
C GLU A 43 5.53 -2.81 6.92
N ALA A 44 5.36 -2.17 5.76
CA ALA A 44 4.03 -1.95 5.18
C ALA A 44 3.32 -3.27 4.83
N ILE A 45 4.05 -4.21 4.22
CA ILE A 45 3.55 -5.56 3.92
C ILE A 45 3.13 -6.25 5.22
N HIS A 46 3.97 -6.18 6.26
CA HIS A 46 3.67 -6.77 7.56
C HIS A 46 2.41 -6.18 8.22
N LEU A 47 2.28 -4.85 8.21
CA LEU A 47 1.13 -4.16 8.78
C LEU A 47 -0.17 -4.47 8.01
N ASP A 48 -0.11 -4.57 6.68
CA ASP A 48 -1.28 -4.99 5.89
C ASP A 48 -1.69 -6.43 6.21
N HIS A 49 -0.73 -7.36 6.38
CA HIS A 49 -1.05 -8.75 6.77
C HIS A 49 -1.66 -8.83 8.18
N ILE A 50 -1.14 -8.08 9.15
CA ILE A 50 -1.72 -8.02 10.50
C ILE A 50 -3.13 -7.41 10.45
N GLY A 51 -3.29 -6.29 9.75
CA GLY A 51 -4.58 -5.61 9.61
C GLY A 51 -5.64 -6.55 9.01
N ALA A 52 -5.30 -7.17 7.88
CA ALA A 52 -6.13 -8.16 7.19
C ALA A 52 -6.54 -9.34 8.09
N ALA A 53 -5.66 -9.80 8.97
CA ALA A 53 -5.96 -10.88 9.90
C ALA A 53 -6.97 -10.48 10.99
N THR A 54 -7.17 -9.19 11.23
CA THR A 54 -8.09 -8.66 12.27
C THR A 54 -9.32 -7.94 11.72
N ASP A 55 -9.33 -7.61 10.43
CA ASP A 55 -10.42 -6.92 9.77
C ASP A 55 -11.50 -7.89 9.28
N SER A 56 -12.68 -7.79 9.91
CA SER A 56 -13.84 -8.61 9.56
C SER A 56 -14.40 -8.36 8.15
N GLU A 57 -14.27 -7.15 7.61
CA GLU A 57 -14.69 -6.85 6.23
C GLU A 57 -13.78 -7.58 5.25
N PHE A 58 -12.46 -7.48 5.45
CA PHE A 58 -11.49 -8.22 4.65
C PHE A 58 -11.71 -9.73 4.71
N GLN A 59 -11.86 -10.30 5.91
CA GLN A 59 -12.10 -11.73 6.09
C GLN A 59 -13.35 -12.21 5.35
N THR A 60 -14.42 -11.40 5.38
CA THR A 60 -15.68 -11.71 4.69
C THR A 60 -15.52 -11.67 3.17
N LEU A 61 -14.81 -10.66 2.65
CA LEU A 61 -14.52 -10.54 1.23
C LEU A 61 -13.63 -11.69 0.74
N ALA A 62 -12.57 -12.01 1.48
CA ALA A 62 -11.67 -13.13 1.19
C ALA A 62 -12.41 -14.46 1.16
N ALA A 63 -13.24 -14.76 2.17
CA ALA A 63 -14.04 -15.98 2.22
C ALA A 63 -15.05 -16.06 1.06
N SER A 64 -15.67 -14.94 0.70
CA SER A 64 -16.59 -14.86 -0.45
C SER A 64 -15.87 -15.12 -1.76
N ALA A 65 -14.66 -14.58 -1.92
CA ALA A 65 -13.81 -14.79 -3.09
C ALA A 65 -13.37 -16.26 -3.22
N ASP A 66 -12.90 -16.87 -2.12
CA ASP A 66 -12.50 -18.28 -2.08
C ASP A 66 -13.68 -19.20 -2.44
N SER A 67 -14.85 -18.97 -1.85
CA SER A 67 -16.08 -19.72 -2.16
C SER A 67 -16.49 -19.59 -3.63
N ALA A 68 -16.43 -18.37 -4.19
CA ALA A 68 -16.72 -18.13 -5.60
C ALA A 68 -15.70 -18.81 -6.52
N ARG A 69 -14.39 -18.75 -6.18
CA ARG A 69 -13.31 -19.42 -6.91
C ARG A 69 -13.52 -20.93 -6.93
N ASP A 70 -13.80 -21.53 -5.78
CA ASP A 70 -14.00 -22.98 -5.66
C ASP A 70 -15.24 -23.45 -6.42
N ALA A 71 -16.26 -22.59 -6.52
CA ALA A 71 -17.44 -22.77 -7.36
C ALA A 71 -17.23 -22.39 -8.85
N ARG A 72 -16.01 -21.98 -9.25
CA ARG A 72 -15.66 -21.49 -10.60
C ARG A 72 -16.49 -20.30 -11.10
N ARG A 73 -17.07 -19.52 -10.19
CA ARG A 73 -17.73 -18.24 -10.48
C ARG A 73 -16.69 -17.15 -10.58
N TRP A 74 -15.94 -17.14 -11.67
CA TRP A 74 -14.72 -16.34 -11.79
C TRP A 74 -14.93 -14.83 -11.66
N ALA A 75 -16.00 -14.28 -12.24
CA ALA A 75 -16.29 -12.85 -12.14
C ALA A 75 -16.59 -12.43 -10.70
N ASP A 76 -17.34 -13.25 -9.95
CA ASP A 76 -17.65 -12.98 -8.54
C ASP A 76 -16.39 -13.08 -7.68
N ALA A 77 -15.54 -14.08 -7.92
CA ALA A 77 -14.27 -14.24 -7.23
C ALA A 77 -13.32 -13.06 -7.50
N GLU A 78 -13.24 -12.60 -8.75
CA GLU A 78 -12.47 -11.43 -9.16
C GLU A 78 -12.93 -10.20 -8.39
N TYR A 79 -14.24 -9.92 -8.39
CA TYR A 79 -14.80 -8.79 -7.67
C TYR A 79 -14.45 -8.82 -6.17
N HIS A 80 -14.66 -9.96 -5.50
CA HIS A 80 -14.42 -10.06 -4.06
C HIS A 80 -12.93 -9.96 -3.69
N TYR A 81 -12.04 -10.59 -4.46
CA TYR A 81 -10.60 -10.42 -4.24
C TYR A 81 -10.14 -8.99 -4.52
N TRP A 82 -10.64 -8.35 -5.57
CA TRP A 82 -10.33 -6.95 -5.87
C TRP A 82 -10.71 -6.05 -4.69
N ARG A 83 -11.94 -6.16 -4.18
CA ARG A 83 -12.40 -5.42 -3.00
C ARG A 83 -11.54 -5.69 -1.76
N ALA A 84 -11.15 -6.95 -1.52
CA ALA A 84 -10.28 -7.30 -0.39
C ALA A 84 -8.90 -6.62 -0.51
N LEU A 85 -8.33 -6.61 -1.72
CA LEU A 85 -7.02 -5.99 -1.99
C LEU A 85 -7.08 -4.45 -2.05
N GLU A 86 -8.25 -3.83 -2.14
CA GLU A 86 -8.38 -2.37 -1.92
C GLU A 86 -8.17 -2.00 -0.45
N LEU A 87 -8.59 -2.86 0.48
CA LEU A 87 -8.39 -2.65 1.92
C LEU A 87 -6.91 -2.85 2.29
N TYR A 88 -6.35 -3.99 1.85
CA TYR A 88 -4.99 -4.43 2.15
C TYR A 88 -4.23 -4.76 0.86
N PRO A 89 -3.69 -3.72 0.19
CA PRO A 89 -3.02 -3.91 -1.09
C PRO A 89 -1.79 -4.80 -0.98
N PHE A 90 -1.04 -4.80 0.12
CA PHE A 90 0.21 -5.57 0.21
C PHE A 90 0.03 -6.99 0.77
N HIS A 91 -1.06 -7.66 0.39
CA HIS A 91 -1.34 -9.04 0.78
C HIS A 91 -1.06 -10.05 -0.36
N SER A 92 0.21 -10.46 -0.48
CA SER A 92 0.70 -11.28 -1.59
C SER A 92 -0.05 -12.61 -1.78
N GLY A 93 -0.44 -13.28 -0.70
CA GLY A 93 -1.23 -14.52 -0.76
C GLY A 93 -2.55 -14.37 -1.53
N TYR A 94 -3.39 -13.40 -1.15
CA TYR A 94 -4.65 -13.13 -1.85
C TYR A 94 -4.44 -12.51 -3.23
N ARG A 95 -3.35 -11.77 -3.43
CA ARG A 95 -2.96 -11.29 -4.77
C ARG A 95 -2.64 -12.43 -5.73
N ILE A 96 -1.98 -13.49 -5.28
CA ILE A 96 -1.74 -14.70 -6.09
C ILE A 96 -3.08 -15.35 -6.46
N GLN A 97 -3.99 -15.51 -5.48
CA GLN A 97 -5.30 -16.11 -5.74
C GLN A 97 -6.14 -15.26 -6.71
N TYR A 98 -6.05 -13.93 -6.59
CA TYR A 98 -6.65 -13.01 -7.55
C TYR A 98 -6.08 -13.18 -8.96
N ALA A 99 -4.76 -13.25 -9.09
CA ALA A 99 -4.09 -13.52 -10.36
C ALA A 99 -4.49 -14.89 -10.95
N HIS A 100 -4.72 -15.91 -10.12
CA HIS A 100 -5.24 -17.21 -10.55
C HIS A 100 -6.62 -17.05 -11.18
N VAL A 101 -7.54 -16.36 -10.50
CA VAL A 101 -8.91 -16.11 -10.99
C VAL A 101 -8.90 -15.33 -12.30
N ILE A 102 -8.05 -14.31 -12.42
CA ILE A 102 -7.90 -13.53 -13.65
C ILE A 102 -7.35 -14.40 -14.79
N LYS A 103 -6.35 -15.25 -14.50
CA LYS A 103 -5.78 -16.20 -15.46
C LYS A 103 -6.82 -17.19 -15.99
N GLU A 104 -7.67 -17.74 -15.13
CA GLU A 104 -8.75 -18.68 -15.52
C GLU A 104 -9.80 -18.05 -16.45
N GLN A 105 -9.91 -16.71 -16.43
CA GLN A 105 -10.76 -15.96 -17.37
C GLN A 105 -10.06 -15.62 -18.69
N GLY A 106 -8.80 -16.00 -18.87
CA GLY A 106 -8.00 -15.67 -20.06
C GLY A 106 -7.51 -14.23 -20.11
N LYS A 107 -7.67 -13.44 -19.03
CA LYS A 107 -7.19 -12.06 -18.91
C LYS A 107 -5.69 -12.02 -18.60
N LEU A 108 -4.87 -12.58 -19.48
CA LEU A 108 -3.46 -12.89 -19.21
C LEU A 108 -2.60 -11.67 -18.90
N ASP A 109 -2.84 -10.52 -19.52
CA ASP A 109 -2.10 -9.28 -19.21
C ASP A 109 -2.28 -8.88 -17.74
N TRP A 110 -3.53 -8.84 -17.27
CA TRP A 110 -3.83 -8.55 -15.86
C TRP A 110 -3.29 -9.62 -14.91
N ALA A 111 -3.32 -10.89 -15.30
CA ALA A 111 -2.78 -11.95 -14.46
C ALA A 111 -1.28 -11.73 -14.21
N GLU A 112 -0.51 -11.38 -15.25
CA GLU A 112 0.91 -11.06 -15.11
C GLU A 112 1.13 -9.83 -14.22
N VAL A 113 0.32 -8.77 -14.35
CA VAL A 113 0.40 -7.58 -13.49
C VAL A 113 0.34 -7.98 -12.01
N HIS A 114 -0.63 -8.82 -11.65
CA HIS A 114 -0.84 -9.22 -10.27
C HIS A 114 0.20 -10.23 -9.76
N TYR A 115 0.67 -11.16 -10.61
CA TYR A 115 1.79 -12.04 -10.22
C TYR A 115 3.09 -11.26 -10.01
N ARG A 116 3.45 -10.33 -10.91
CA ARG A 116 4.65 -9.47 -10.73
C ARG A 116 4.56 -8.65 -9.46
N SER A 117 3.37 -8.10 -9.17
CA SER A 117 3.11 -7.39 -7.93
C SER A 117 3.27 -8.28 -6.70
N ALA A 118 2.81 -9.53 -6.73
CA ALA A 118 3.01 -10.48 -5.64
C ALA A 118 4.51 -10.79 -5.42
N VAL A 119 5.28 -10.91 -6.50
CA VAL A 119 6.75 -11.05 -6.41
C VAL A 119 7.38 -9.81 -5.73
N ALA A 120 6.97 -8.60 -6.12
CA ALA A 120 7.42 -7.34 -5.52
C ALA A 120 7.00 -7.17 -4.04
N GLU A 121 6.01 -7.94 -3.58
CA GLU A 121 5.58 -8.04 -2.19
C GLU A 121 6.28 -9.18 -1.41
N GLY A 122 7.24 -9.86 -2.02
CA GLY A 122 7.99 -10.94 -1.38
C GLY A 122 7.30 -12.30 -1.40
N ALA A 123 6.36 -12.53 -2.32
CA ALA A 123 5.76 -13.85 -2.50
C ALA A 123 6.82 -14.94 -2.71
N GLN A 124 6.61 -16.07 -2.04
CA GLN A 124 7.47 -17.26 -2.12
C GLN A 124 7.53 -17.77 -3.56
N SER A 125 8.75 -18.07 -4.03
CA SER A 125 9.01 -18.55 -5.39
C SER A 125 8.12 -19.73 -5.79
N SER A 126 7.96 -20.72 -4.90
CA SER A 126 7.16 -21.92 -5.11
C SER A 126 5.67 -21.67 -5.35
N LEU A 127 5.15 -20.50 -4.96
CA LEU A 127 3.73 -20.17 -5.10
C LEU A 127 3.42 -19.36 -6.37
N VAL A 128 4.42 -18.73 -7.00
CA VAL A 128 4.17 -17.73 -8.05
C VAL A 128 5.06 -17.87 -9.28
N ASP A 129 6.29 -18.35 -9.18
CA ASP A 129 7.27 -18.21 -10.27
C ASP A 129 6.87 -19.00 -11.52
N GLU A 130 6.40 -20.24 -11.35
CA GLU A 130 5.94 -21.06 -12.47
C GLU A 130 4.73 -20.43 -13.17
N HIS A 131 3.77 -19.92 -12.39
CA HIS A 131 2.57 -19.28 -12.92
C HIS A 131 2.89 -17.96 -13.63
N LEU A 132 3.78 -17.15 -13.06
CA LEU A 132 4.24 -15.92 -13.68
C LEU A 132 5.04 -16.20 -14.96
N LEU A 133 5.94 -17.18 -14.95
CA LEU A 133 6.68 -17.59 -16.15
C LEU A 133 5.72 -18.02 -17.26
N PHE A 134 4.72 -18.86 -16.95
CA PHE A 134 3.73 -19.30 -17.90
C PHE A 134 2.97 -18.12 -18.52
N VAL A 135 2.43 -17.20 -17.70
CA VAL A 135 1.65 -16.07 -18.22
C VAL A 135 2.54 -15.09 -18.98
N ALA A 136 3.75 -14.80 -18.49
CA ALA A 136 4.70 -13.94 -19.19
C ALA A 136 5.02 -14.47 -20.59
N GLN A 137 5.25 -15.79 -20.73
CA GLN A 137 5.46 -16.44 -22.04
C GLN A 137 4.25 -16.30 -22.96
N ARG A 138 3.03 -16.44 -22.43
CA ARG A 138 1.80 -16.23 -23.21
C ARG A 138 1.65 -14.78 -23.66
N ASN A 139 2.16 -13.83 -22.88
CA ASN A 139 2.20 -12.40 -23.21
C ASN A 139 3.45 -12.01 -24.03
N GLY A 140 4.18 -12.99 -24.60
CA GLY A 140 5.35 -12.75 -25.46
C GLY A 140 6.59 -12.22 -24.73
N ALA A 141 6.66 -12.39 -23.41
CA ALA A 141 7.77 -11.99 -22.57
C ALA A 141 8.42 -13.19 -21.86
N THR A 142 9.49 -12.93 -21.12
CA THR A 142 10.07 -13.90 -20.20
C THR A 142 10.04 -13.35 -18.78
N PHE A 143 10.18 -14.25 -17.81
CA PHE A 143 10.32 -13.90 -16.40
C PHE A 143 11.50 -14.64 -15.81
N ALA A 144 12.34 -13.88 -15.09
CA ALA A 144 13.34 -14.40 -14.18
C ALA A 144 13.23 -13.61 -12.89
N ARG A 145 13.14 -14.30 -11.76
CA ARG A 145 13.09 -13.66 -10.46
C ARG A 145 14.41 -12.96 -10.15
N ASP A 146 14.32 -11.73 -9.64
CA ASP A 146 15.49 -11.07 -9.08
C ASP A 146 15.88 -11.72 -7.75
N SER A 147 17.09 -12.27 -7.71
CA SER A 147 17.69 -12.84 -6.50
C SER A 147 17.99 -11.81 -5.39
N LYS A 148 17.96 -10.51 -5.71
CA LYS A 148 18.33 -9.40 -4.81
C LYS A 148 17.13 -8.55 -4.38
N LEU A 149 15.93 -9.11 -4.38
CA LEU A 149 14.74 -8.40 -3.92
C LEU A 149 14.95 -7.84 -2.51
N ASP A 150 15.05 -6.51 -2.40
CA ASP A 150 15.20 -5.80 -1.13
C ASP A 150 13.89 -5.08 -0.79
N LEU A 151 13.33 -5.43 0.37
CA LEU A 151 12.10 -4.85 0.90
C LEU A 151 12.36 -4.02 2.16
N GLU A 152 13.58 -4.00 2.68
CA GLU A 152 13.99 -3.17 3.83
C GLU A 152 14.39 -1.75 3.39
N VAL A 153 13.68 -1.25 2.37
CA VAL A 153 13.86 0.07 1.77
C VAL A 153 12.60 0.90 1.94
N ALA A 154 12.75 2.23 1.87
CA ALA A 154 11.61 3.15 1.88
C ALA A 154 10.65 2.86 0.72
N GLN A 155 9.35 3.15 0.91
CA GLN A 155 8.31 2.83 -0.08
C GLN A 155 8.62 3.34 -1.49
N PHE A 156 9.27 4.50 -1.62
CA PHE A 156 9.57 5.10 -2.92
C PHE A 156 10.74 4.42 -3.65
N GLU A 157 11.60 3.70 -2.93
CA GLU A 157 12.72 2.94 -3.52
C GLU A 157 12.37 1.45 -3.69
N ALA A 158 11.23 1.01 -3.16
CA ALA A 158 10.78 -0.36 -3.24
C ALA A 158 10.34 -0.75 -4.66
N PRO A 159 10.43 -2.05 -5.02
CA PRO A 159 9.93 -2.55 -6.29
C PRO A 159 8.44 -2.27 -6.49
N PRO A 160 8.03 -1.84 -7.70
CA PRO A 160 6.67 -1.40 -7.91
C PRO A 160 5.68 -2.57 -7.90
N THR A 161 4.55 -2.35 -7.25
CA THR A 161 3.34 -3.17 -7.36
C THR A 161 2.30 -2.45 -8.21
N PHE A 162 1.23 -3.14 -8.58
CA PHE A 162 0.08 -2.54 -9.24
C PHE A 162 -0.53 -1.40 -8.40
N HIS A 163 -0.59 -1.55 -7.08
CA HIS A 163 -1.14 -0.51 -6.20
C HIS A 163 -0.28 0.77 -6.28
N ASP A 164 1.05 0.62 -6.29
CA ASP A 164 1.95 1.75 -6.44
C ASP A 164 1.76 2.44 -7.80
N ILE A 165 1.73 1.66 -8.88
CA ILE A 165 1.57 2.19 -10.25
C ILE A 165 0.23 2.89 -10.41
N GLN A 166 -0.85 2.31 -9.90
CA GLN A 166 -2.17 2.92 -9.93
C GLN A 166 -2.20 4.26 -9.17
N THR A 167 -1.55 4.31 -7.99
CA THR A 167 -1.42 5.54 -7.20
C THR A 167 -0.60 6.61 -7.93
N LEU A 168 0.53 6.24 -8.51
CA LEU A 168 1.41 7.16 -9.24
C LEU A 168 0.76 7.63 -10.56
N ALA A 169 0.01 6.76 -11.24
CA ALA A 169 -0.76 7.12 -12.43
C ALA A 169 -1.87 8.12 -12.09
N TRP A 170 -2.55 7.93 -10.97
CA TRP A 170 -3.53 8.90 -10.46
C TRP A 170 -2.89 10.26 -10.18
N LEU A 171 -1.71 10.28 -9.54
CA LEU A 171 -0.99 11.51 -9.21
C LEU A 171 -0.43 12.25 -10.43
N PHE A 172 0.21 11.54 -11.38
CA PHE A 172 0.97 12.16 -12.45
C PHE A 172 0.19 12.28 -13.77
N TRP A 173 -0.72 11.36 -14.05
CA TRP A 173 -1.52 11.36 -15.27
C TRP A 173 -2.98 11.77 -15.04
N HIS A 174 -3.40 12.06 -13.80
CA HIS A 174 -4.78 12.44 -13.42
C HIS A 174 -5.84 11.44 -13.90
N HIS A 175 -5.46 10.16 -14.01
CA HIS A 175 -6.35 9.13 -14.54
C HIS A 175 -6.86 8.20 -13.44
N SER A 176 -8.12 7.77 -13.58
CA SER A 176 -8.78 6.92 -12.58
C SER A 176 -8.25 5.49 -12.61
N GLU A 177 -7.88 4.93 -13.77
CA GLU A 177 -7.42 3.54 -13.90
C GLU A 177 -6.37 3.38 -15.01
N ILE A 178 -5.22 2.79 -14.68
CA ILE A 178 -4.22 2.40 -15.69
C ILE A 178 -4.63 1.08 -16.35
N ASN A 179 -4.53 0.96 -17.66
CA ASN A 179 -4.79 -0.30 -18.36
C ASN A 179 -3.64 -1.32 -18.15
N ALA A 180 -3.92 -2.60 -18.39
CA ALA A 180 -2.95 -3.68 -18.17
C ALA A 180 -1.67 -3.53 -19.01
N HIS A 181 -1.78 -3.05 -20.25
CA HIS A 181 -0.64 -2.91 -21.15
C HIS A 181 0.37 -1.91 -20.61
N ASP A 182 -0.10 -0.72 -20.21
CA ASP A 182 0.73 0.33 -19.63
C ASP A 182 1.29 -0.09 -18.26
N ALA A 183 0.47 -0.75 -17.43
CA ALA A 183 0.91 -1.28 -16.14
C ALA A 183 2.03 -2.32 -16.31
N LEU A 184 1.90 -3.24 -17.26
CA LEU A 184 2.94 -4.24 -17.57
C LEU A 184 4.21 -3.61 -18.10
N ALA A 185 4.10 -2.62 -19.00
CA ALA A 185 5.25 -1.92 -19.54
C ALA A 185 6.11 -1.33 -18.40
N VAL A 186 5.46 -0.69 -17.43
CA VAL A 186 6.13 -0.13 -16.25
C VAL A 186 6.68 -1.23 -15.33
N LEU A 187 5.89 -2.25 -14.97
CA LEU A 187 6.34 -3.37 -14.11
C LEU A 187 7.50 -4.19 -14.69
N ARG A 188 7.68 -4.17 -16.01
CA ARG A 188 8.77 -4.88 -16.70
C ARG A 188 10.03 -4.02 -16.80
N ALA A 189 9.89 -2.70 -16.86
CA ALA A 189 10.99 -1.77 -17.14
C ALA A 189 11.55 -1.07 -15.90
N CYS A 190 10.75 -0.91 -14.84
CA CYS A 190 11.12 -0.14 -13.65
C CYS A 190 11.49 -1.06 -12.49
N ALA A 191 12.61 -0.78 -11.83
CA ALA A 191 13.07 -1.55 -10.68
C ALA A 191 12.52 -0.99 -9.36
N SER A 192 12.11 0.29 -9.33
CA SER A 192 11.61 0.98 -8.15
C SER A 192 10.41 1.89 -8.45
N ASN A 193 9.65 2.25 -7.43
CA ASN A 193 8.62 3.28 -7.51
C ASN A 193 9.15 4.65 -7.99
N ARG A 194 10.41 4.96 -7.67
CA ARG A 194 11.13 6.12 -8.20
C ARG A 194 11.30 6.06 -9.71
N ASP A 195 11.69 4.91 -10.26
CA ASP A 195 11.80 4.71 -11.71
C ASP A 195 10.44 4.86 -12.38
N VAL A 196 9.38 4.35 -11.75
CA VAL A 196 7.99 4.51 -12.23
C VAL A 196 7.62 5.98 -12.32
N ALA A 197 7.83 6.74 -11.24
CA ALA A 197 7.52 8.17 -11.20
C ALA A 197 8.27 8.93 -12.31
N LEU A 198 9.56 8.66 -12.47
CA LEU A 198 10.38 9.28 -13.52
C LEU A 198 9.90 8.89 -14.93
N ALA A 199 9.54 7.63 -15.16
CA ALA A 199 8.98 7.17 -16.43
C ALA A 199 7.66 7.87 -16.74
N MET A 200 6.76 7.98 -15.76
CA MET A 200 5.47 8.65 -15.90
C MET A 200 5.61 10.13 -16.19
N ILE A 201 6.49 10.85 -15.49
CA ILE A 201 6.76 12.29 -15.69
C ILE A 201 7.34 12.55 -17.09
N ARG A 202 8.19 11.65 -17.60
CA ARG A 202 8.81 11.77 -18.93
C ARG A 202 7.88 11.36 -20.07
N HIS A 203 6.76 10.71 -19.77
CA HIS A 203 5.82 10.24 -20.79
C HIS A 203 5.04 11.43 -21.40
N PRO A 204 4.75 11.44 -22.73
CA PRO A 204 3.98 12.51 -23.36
C PRO A 204 2.65 12.85 -22.67
N ARG A 205 1.97 11.83 -22.14
CA ARG A 205 0.73 11.99 -21.35
C ARG A 205 0.89 12.93 -20.16
N PHE A 206 2.06 13.02 -19.54
CA PHE A 206 2.27 13.94 -18.42
C PHE A 206 2.07 15.39 -18.87
N VAL A 207 2.63 15.77 -20.03
CA VAL A 207 2.47 17.13 -20.59
C VAL A 207 1.02 17.40 -20.98
N GLU A 208 0.34 16.41 -21.57
CA GLU A 208 -1.07 16.52 -21.97
C GLU A 208 -1.98 16.80 -20.77
N HIS A 209 -1.78 16.10 -19.66
CA HIS A 209 -2.65 16.19 -18.48
C HIS A 209 -2.23 17.28 -17.48
N ASN A 210 -1.02 17.83 -17.59
CA ASN A 210 -0.50 18.84 -16.67
C ASN A 210 -0.20 20.17 -17.34
N ARG A 211 -0.79 20.47 -18.51
CA ARG A 211 -0.52 21.71 -19.25
C ARG A 211 -0.62 22.97 -18.38
N SER A 212 -1.73 23.13 -17.66
CA SER A 212 -1.96 24.31 -16.81
C SER A 212 -0.95 24.41 -15.67
N PHE A 213 -0.55 23.29 -15.07
CA PHE A 213 0.51 23.26 -14.07
C PHE A 213 1.87 23.66 -14.66
N LEU A 214 2.20 23.14 -15.85
CA LEU A 214 3.45 23.44 -16.55
C LEU A 214 3.52 24.90 -17.03
N GLU A 215 2.39 25.52 -17.35
CA GLU A 215 2.30 26.95 -17.68
C GLU A 215 2.67 27.82 -16.46
N ILE A 216 2.17 27.49 -15.26
CA ILE A 216 2.56 28.18 -14.01
C ILE A 216 4.07 28.08 -13.77
N MET A 217 4.69 26.93 -14.05
CA MET A 217 6.13 26.76 -13.90
C MET A 217 6.97 27.56 -14.90
N ARG A 218 6.41 27.93 -16.05
CA ARG A 218 7.12 28.66 -17.11
C ARG A 218 7.10 30.17 -16.93
N GLY A 219 6.22 30.69 -16.07
CA GLY A 219 6.02 32.13 -15.83
C GLY A 219 4.94 32.74 -16.70
#